data_AF-A0A963Q5M5-F1
#
_entry.id   AF-A0A963Q5M5-F1
#
_cell.length_a   1.000
_cell.length_b   1.000
_cell.length_c   1.000
_cell.angle_alpha   90.00
_cell.angle_beta   90.00
_cell.angle_gamma   90.00
#
_symmetry.space_group_name_H-M   'P 1'
#
loop_
_entity.id
_entity.type
_entity.pdbx_description
1 polymer ?
#
loop_
_entity_poly.entity_id
_entity_poly.type
_entity_poly.pdbx_seq_one_letter_code
_entity_poly.pdbx_strand_id
1 'polypeptide(L)'
;RAEAILAEVQRQWQKAPPIRRMPDGPVRMTGFPVMLSEGDKPVTQILLVPYYGACIHSPPPPANQAVLVTLDRELPRQMYQFPVWVTGTLEHAPAVTPHGRVLYRMREASWQPHPWPRQPLPVYRLP
;
A
#
# COMPACT_ATOMS: atom_id res chain seq x y z
N ARG A 1 4.76 26.57 13.93
CA ARG A 1 3.75 25.78 14.70
C ARG A 1 3.28 24.54 13.92
N ALA A 2 2.85 24.67 12.66
CA ALA A 2 2.41 23.54 11.83
C ALA A 2 3.49 22.46 11.63
N GLU A 3 4.73 22.86 11.33
CA GLU A 3 5.86 21.93 11.15
C GLU A 3 6.14 21.08 12.39
N ALA A 4 6.07 21.67 13.59
CA ALA A 4 6.28 20.96 14.85
C ALA A 4 5.19 19.90 15.09
N ILE A 5 3.95 20.20 14.71
CA ILE A 5 2.82 19.26 14.78
C ILE A 5 3.03 18.12 13.77
N LEU A 6 3.40 18.44 12.53
CA LEU A 6 3.67 17.43 11.50
C LEU A 6 4.84 16.51 11.91
N ALA A 7 5.91 17.07 12.48
CA ALA A 7 7.03 16.31 12.99
C ALA A 7 6.61 15.38 14.14
N GLU A 8 5.71 15.82 15.02
CA GLU A 8 5.17 14.98 16.09
C GLU A 8 4.30 13.85 15.54
N VAL A 9 3.38 14.14 14.63
CA VAL A 9 2.57 13.11 13.95
C VAL A 9 3.49 12.07 13.30
N GLN A 10 4.53 12.51 12.61
CA GLN A 10 5.47 11.61 11.95
C GLN A 10 6.27 10.75 12.95
N ARG A 11 6.71 11.31 14.08
CA ARG A 11 7.33 10.54 15.17
C ARG A 11 6.39 9.46 15.71
N GLN A 12 5.12 9.79 15.91
CA GLN A 12 4.16 8.82 16.43
C GLN A 12 3.85 7.72 15.40
N TRP A 13 3.73 8.06 14.12
CA TRP A 13 3.57 7.08 13.05
C TRP A 13 4.77 6.16 12.87
N GLN A 14 5.99 6.63 13.12
CA GLN A 14 7.19 5.79 13.12
C GLN A 14 7.21 4.76 14.26
N LYS A 15 6.48 5.00 15.35
CA LYS A 15 6.35 4.06 16.48
C LYS A 15 5.27 3.00 16.27
N ALA A 16 4.54 3.05 15.14
CA ALA A 16 3.44 2.12 14.90
C ALA A 16 3.94 0.66 14.96
N PRO A 17 3.37 -0.18 15.84
CA PRO A 17 3.91 -1.50 16.13
C PRO A 17 3.69 -2.44 14.94
N PRO A 18 4.66 -3.33 14.63
CA PRO A 18 4.46 -4.40 13.67
C PRO A 18 3.70 -5.57 14.30
N ILE A 19 2.94 -6.28 13.47
CA ILE A 19 2.51 -7.65 13.75
C ILE A 19 3.62 -8.57 13.25
N ARG A 20 4.24 -9.34 14.15
CA ARG A 20 5.36 -10.25 13.80
C ARG A 20 4.89 -11.63 13.34
N ARG A 21 3.74 -12.08 13.83
CA ARG A 21 3.16 -13.37 13.44
C ARG A 21 2.54 -13.23 12.07
N MET A 22 3.14 -13.89 11.08
CA MET A 22 2.62 -13.90 9.70
C MET A 22 1.70 -15.11 9.47
N PRO A 23 0.76 -15.01 8.53
CA PRO A 23 -0.03 -16.15 8.06
C PRO A 23 0.87 -17.24 7.46
N ASP A 24 0.53 -18.51 7.66
CA ASP A 24 1.30 -19.65 7.16
C ASP A 24 1.11 -19.91 5.65
N GLY A 25 0.16 -19.21 5.01
CA GLY A 25 -0.15 -19.34 3.59
C GLY A 25 -0.47 -18.01 2.92
N PRO A 26 -0.75 -18.03 1.61
CA PRO A 26 -1.03 -16.82 0.86
C PRO A 26 -2.24 -16.07 1.42
N VAL A 27 -2.13 -14.74 1.47
CA VAL A 27 -3.23 -13.85 1.85
C VAL A 27 -3.64 -12.99 0.69
N ARG A 28 -4.93 -12.62 0.67
CA ARG A 28 -5.47 -11.62 -0.24
C ARG A 28 -5.68 -10.31 0.48
N MET A 29 -5.11 -9.23 -0.06
CA MET A 29 -5.28 -7.87 0.43
C MET A 29 -5.92 -7.00 -0.65
N THR A 30 -6.71 -6.03 -0.21
CA THR A 30 -7.28 -4.99 -1.08
C THR A 30 -6.57 -3.68 -0.78
N GLY A 31 -6.25 -2.92 -1.82
CA GLY A 31 -5.70 -1.57 -1.65
C GLY A 31 -5.49 -0.87 -2.98
N PHE A 32 -4.97 0.34 -2.91
CA PHE A 32 -4.59 1.13 -4.07
C PHE A 32 -3.10 0.94 -4.36
N PRO A 33 -2.69 0.83 -5.63
CA PRO A 33 -1.29 0.67 -5.97
C PRO A 33 -0.59 2.03 -6.13
N VAL A 34 0.46 2.27 -5.34
CA VAL A 34 1.43 3.35 -5.58
C VAL A 34 2.63 2.76 -6.31
N MET A 35 2.85 3.18 -7.54
CA MET A 35 3.91 2.62 -8.39
C MET A 35 5.29 3.12 -7.95
N LEU A 36 6.27 2.21 -7.90
CA LEU A 36 7.67 2.58 -7.65
C LEU A 36 8.48 2.77 -8.94
N SER A 37 7.94 2.34 -10.08
CA SER A 37 8.56 2.46 -11.40
C SER A 37 8.17 3.75 -12.11
N GLU A 38 9.16 4.54 -12.48
CA GLU A 38 9.00 5.78 -13.25
C GLU A 38 8.93 5.55 -14.78
N GLY A 39 8.38 6.54 -15.50
CA GLY A 39 8.34 6.57 -16.97
C GLY A 39 7.51 5.45 -17.59
N ASP A 40 8.01 4.85 -18.68
CA ASP A 40 7.36 3.75 -19.40
C ASP A 40 7.82 2.36 -18.93
N LYS A 41 8.54 2.27 -17.81
CA LYS A 41 9.02 0.98 -17.29
C LYS A 41 7.85 0.09 -16.85
N PRO A 42 7.93 -1.25 -17.01
CA PRO A 42 6.92 -2.15 -16.49
C PRO A 42 6.72 -1.99 -14.99
N VAL A 43 5.45 -1.93 -14.56
CA VAL A 43 5.10 -1.80 -13.14
C VAL A 43 5.01 -3.19 -12.50
N THR A 44 6.11 -3.62 -11.88
CA THR A 44 6.19 -4.90 -11.17
C THR A 44 6.43 -4.74 -9.66
N GLN A 45 6.68 -3.52 -9.19
CA GLN A 45 6.79 -3.18 -7.78
C GLN A 45 5.88 -2.02 -7.42
N ILE A 46 5.07 -2.22 -6.38
CA ILE A 46 4.12 -1.24 -5.88
C ILE A 46 4.17 -1.18 -4.35
N LEU A 47 3.71 -0.07 -3.78
CA LEU A 47 3.16 -0.07 -2.44
C LEU A 47 1.64 -0.26 -2.53
N LEU A 48 1.14 -1.29 -1.85
CA LEU A 48 -0.29 -1.46 -1.64
C LEU A 48 -0.69 -0.67 -0.40
N VAL A 49 -1.57 0.32 -0.58
CA VAL A 49 -1.99 1.27 0.46
C VAL A 49 -3.51 1.23 0.68
N PRO A 50 -4.03 1.59 1.88
CA PRO A 50 -5.44 1.40 2.21
C PRO A 50 -6.40 2.43 1.59
N TYR A 51 -5.90 3.54 1.06
CA TYR A 51 -6.74 4.59 0.46
C TYR A 51 -6.06 5.24 -0.75
N TYR A 52 -6.89 5.76 -1.66
CA TYR A 52 -6.44 6.49 -2.84
C TYR A 52 -5.68 7.76 -2.46
N GLY A 53 -4.56 8.03 -3.14
CA GLY A 53 -3.73 9.19 -2.87
C GLY A 53 -2.92 9.11 -1.58
N ALA A 54 -2.73 7.93 -0.99
CA ALA A 54 -1.67 7.79 0.02
C ALA A 54 -0.30 8.11 -0.61
N CYS A 55 0.62 8.62 0.21
CA CYS A 55 1.99 8.99 -0.19
C CYS A 55 2.13 10.20 -1.15
N ILE A 56 1.03 10.83 -1.58
CA ILE A 56 1.08 12.12 -2.32
C ILE A 56 0.96 13.34 -1.38
N HIS A 57 0.51 13.12 -0.15
CA HIS A 57 0.37 14.13 0.89
C HIS A 57 1.27 13.81 2.09
N SER A 58 1.82 14.85 2.70
CA SER A 58 2.66 14.73 3.90
C SER A 58 1.82 14.86 5.18
N PRO A 59 2.10 14.06 6.22
CA PRO A 59 3.11 13.01 6.27
C PRO A 59 2.62 11.71 5.60
N PRO A 60 3.54 10.85 5.10
CA PRO A 60 3.16 9.53 4.59
C PRO A 60 2.55 8.66 5.70
N PRO A 61 1.70 7.68 5.36
CA PRO A 61 1.05 6.83 6.36
C PRO A 61 2.08 6.05 7.22
N PRO A 62 1.68 5.55 8.39
CA PRO A 62 2.55 4.73 9.23
C PRO A 62 3.16 3.54 8.46
N ALA A 63 4.38 3.13 8.83
CA ALA A 63 5.11 2.07 8.14
C ALA A 63 4.40 0.70 8.16
N ASN A 64 3.47 0.48 9.09
CA ASN A 64 2.65 -0.73 9.19
C ASN A 64 1.32 -0.64 8.41
N GLN A 65 1.08 0.42 7.65
CA GLN A 65 -0.11 0.64 6.83
C GLN A 65 0.17 0.56 5.32
N ALA A 66 1.37 0.15 4.92
CA ALA A 66 1.73 -0.07 3.53
C ALA A 66 2.49 -1.39 3.37
N VAL A 67 2.25 -2.07 2.25
CA VAL A 67 2.91 -3.33 1.90
C VAL A 67 3.69 -3.14 0.61
N LEU A 68 5.00 -3.42 0.63
CA LEU A 68 5.80 -3.48 -0.59
C LEU A 68 5.53 -4.80 -1.31
N VAL A 69 4.86 -4.72 -2.45
CA VAL A 69 4.45 -5.90 -3.23
C VAL A 69 5.36 -6.04 -4.44
N THR A 70 5.86 -7.27 -4.67
CA THR A 70 6.49 -7.66 -5.93
C THR A 70 5.54 -8.54 -6.72
N LEU A 71 5.04 -8.02 -7.84
CA LEU A 71 4.03 -8.65 -8.69
C LEU A 71 4.65 -9.64 -9.67
N ASP A 72 3.96 -10.75 -9.92
CA ASP A 72 4.33 -11.78 -10.91
C ASP A 72 4.09 -11.33 -12.36
N ARG A 73 3.18 -10.39 -12.56
CA ARG A 73 2.80 -9.80 -13.84
C ARG A 73 2.71 -8.28 -13.73
N GLU A 74 2.91 -7.61 -14.85
CA GLU A 74 2.81 -6.16 -14.92
C GLU A 74 1.42 -5.65 -14.48
N LEU A 75 1.41 -4.55 -13.75
CA LEU A 75 0.22 -3.77 -13.43
C LEU A 75 0.06 -2.61 -14.42
N PRO A 76 -1.04 -2.54 -15.19
CA PRO A 76 -1.32 -1.40 -16.05
C PRO A 76 -1.35 -0.10 -15.24
N ARG A 77 -0.64 0.93 -15.71
CA ARG A 77 -0.52 2.20 -14.99
C ARG A 77 -1.87 2.84 -14.66
N GLN A 78 -2.89 2.62 -15.49
CA GLN A 78 -4.25 3.14 -15.28
C GLN A 78 -4.92 2.62 -14.01
N MET A 79 -4.39 1.55 -13.38
CA MET A 79 -4.90 0.98 -12.15
C MET A 79 -4.59 1.82 -10.90
N TYR A 80 -3.75 2.86 -10.97
CA TYR A 80 -3.40 3.70 -9.81
C TYR A 80 -4.61 4.33 -9.09
N GLN A 81 -5.68 4.60 -9.84
CA GLN A 81 -6.92 5.20 -9.36
C GLN A 81 -7.96 4.19 -8.89
N PHE A 82 -7.68 2.89 -9.04
CA PHE A 82 -8.63 1.82 -8.72
C PHE A 82 -8.06 0.88 -7.66
N PRO A 83 -8.90 0.35 -6.76
CA PRO A 83 -8.46 -0.68 -5.85
C PRO A 83 -8.15 -1.96 -6.62
N VAL A 84 -7.15 -2.70 -6.16
CA VAL A 84 -6.76 -4.01 -6.65
C VAL A 84 -6.83 -5.04 -5.54
N TRP A 85 -7.12 -6.28 -5.91
CA TRP A 85 -6.86 -7.44 -5.09
C TRP A 85 -5.46 -7.96 -5.40
N VAL A 86 -4.65 -8.13 -4.36
CA VAL A 86 -3.33 -8.73 -4.45
C VAL A 86 -3.32 -9.97 -3.58
N THR A 87 -2.93 -11.11 -4.14
CA THR A 87 -2.81 -12.38 -3.41
C THR A 87 -1.36 -12.86 -3.47
N GLY A 88 -0.76 -13.14 -2.33
CA GLY A 88 0.62 -13.61 -2.25
C GLY A 88 1.07 -13.92 -0.83
N THR A 89 2.35 -14.23 -0.66
CA THR A 89 2.97 -14.59 0.62
C THR A 89 3.37 -13.31 1.35
N LEU A 90 2.75 -13.03 2.51
CA LEU A 90 2.99 -11.85 3.32
C LEU A 90 4.08 -12.09 4.37
N GLU A 91 5.01 -11.15 4.47
CA GLU A 91 6.16 -11.25 5.37
C GLU A 91 6.40 -9.95 6.13
N HIS A 92 6.79 -10.09 7.40
CA HIS A 92 7.35 -8.98 8.18
C HIS A 92 8.82 -8.80 7.80
N ALA A 93 9.05 -8.02 6.75
CA ALA A 93 10.36 -7.72 6.19
C ALA A 93 10.49 -6.21 5.94
N PRO A 94 11.00 -5.43 6.91
CA PRO A 94 11.11 -4.00 6.78
C PRO A 94 11.97 -3.58 5.57
N ALA A 95 11.53 -2.54 4.87
CA ALA A 95 12.23 -2.00 3.71
C ALA A 95 12.10 -0.48 3.64
N VAL A 96 13.09 0.18 3.04
CA VAL A 96 13.05 1.60 2.72
C VAL A 96 12.65 1.75 1.26
N THR A 97 11.71 2.65 0.99
CA THR A 97 11.22 2.96 -0.36
C THR A 97 11.28 4.47 -0.60
N PRO A 98 11.16 4.93 -1.86
CA PRO A 98 11.05 6.35 -2.16
C PRO A 98 9.92 7.07 -1.40
N HIS A 99 8.86 6.36 -0.99
CA HIS A 99 7.72 6.92 -0.25
C HIS A 99 7.80 6.70 1.27
N GLY A 100 8.96 6.27 1.78
CA GLY A 100 9.19 6.03 3.19
C GLY A 100 9.39 4.56 3.54
N ARG A 101 9.49 4.29 4.85
CA ARG A 101 9.73 2.95 5.38
C ARG A 101 8.43 2.16 5.45
N VAL A 102 8.49 0.89 5.06
CA VAL A 102 7.41 -0.09 5.24
C VAL A 102 7.89 -1.24 6.12
N LEU A 103 6.96 -1.92 6.79
CA LEU A 103 7.26 -3.07 7.64
C LEU A 103 6.93 -4.42 6.99
N TYR A 104 6.13 -4.43 5.93
CA TYR A 104 5.65 -5.64 5.30
C TYR A 104 6.00 -5.72 3.83
N ARG A 105 6.25 -6.94 3.37
CA ARG A 105 6.44 -7.27 1.96
C ARG A 105 5.51 -8.39 1.55
N MET A 106 5.08 -8.36 0.29
CA MET A 106 4.35 -9.47 -0.32
C MET A 106 5.11 -9.97 -1.54
N ARG A 107 5.40 -11.28 -1.55
CA ARG A 107 6.08 -11.99 -2.63
C ARG A 107 5.12 -12.95 -3.33
N GLU A 108 5.53 -13.44 -4.50
CA GLU A 108 4.74 -14.38 -5.32
C GLU A 108 3.32 -13.84 -5.55
N ALA A 109 3.25 -12.51 -5.78
CA ALA A 109 2.00 -11.80 -5.70
C ALA A 109 1.33 -11.70 -7.07
N SER A 110 0.14 -12.27 -7.19
CA SER A 110 -0.75 -12.07 -8.33
C SER A 110 -1.74 -10.96 -8.02
N TRP A 111 -2.20 -10.24 -9.05
CA TRP A 111 -3.17 -9.16 -8.88
C TRP A 111 -4.37 -9.30 -9.82
N GLN A 112 -5.52 -8.81 -9.35
CA GLN A 112 -6.77 -8.72 -10.12
C GLN A 112 -7.45 -7.38 -9.83
N PRO A 113 -8.20 -6.80 -10.79
CA PRO A 113 -9.06 -5.66 -10.50
C PRO A 113 -10.01 -6.00 -9.36
N HIS A 114 -10.19 -5.07 -8.40
CA HIS A 114 -11.21 -5.23 -7.39
C HIS A 114 -12.61 -5.25 -8.05
N PRO A 115 -13.51 -6.18 -7.70
CA PRO A 115 -14.83 -6.26 -8.31
C PRO A 115 -15.75 -5.13 -7.82
N TRP A 116 -15.66 -3.99 -8.49
CA TRP A 116 -16.53 -2.82 -8.29
C TRP A 116 -18.06 -3.08 -8.39
N PRO A 117 -18.58 -4.08 -9.14
CA PRO A 117 -20.03 -4.30 -9.23
C PRO A 117 -20.65 -5.09 -8.07
N ARG A 118 -19.86 -5.86 -7.31
CA ARG A 118 -20.41 -6.78 -6.28
C ARG A 118 -20.43 -6.18 -4.88
N GLN A 119 -19.66 -5.12 -4.64
CA GLN A 119 -19.56 -4.41 -3.38
C GLN A 119 -19.36 -2.92 -3.70
N PRO A 120 -20.43 -2.12 -3.85
CA PRO A 120 -20.28 -0.69 -4.12
C PRO A 120 -19.50 -0.04 -2.97
N LEU A 121 -18.64 0.93 -3.27
CA LEU A 121 -18.04 1.73 -2.21
C LEU A 121 -19.15 2.35 -1.34
N PRO A 122 -18.89 2.55 -0.04
CA PRO A 122 -19.80 3.30 0.81
C PRO A 122 -20.11 4.64 0.14
N VAL A 123 -21.40 4.96 0.00
CA VAL A 123 -21.81 6.30 -0.45
C VAL A 123 -21.46 7.26 0.68
N TYR A 124 -20.33 7.96 0.55
CA TYR A 124 -19.96 9.02 1.48
C TYR A 124 -20.94 10.18 1.31
N ARG A 125 -21.88 10.33 2.23
CA ARG A 125 -22.61 11.57 2.40
C ARG A 125 -21.79 12.47 3.31
N LEU A 126 -21.27 13.56 2.75
CA LEU A 126 -20.74 14.64 3.57
C LEU A 126 -21.91 15.31 4.31
N PRO A 127 -21.74 15.70 5.58
CA PRO A 127 -22.78 16.39 6.34
C PRO A 127 -23.17 17.72 5.71
#